data_AF-A0A538DFN1-F1
#
_entry.id   AF-A0A538DFN1-F1
#
_cell.length_a   1.000
_cell.length_b   1.000
_cell.length_c   1.000
_cell.angle_alpha   90.00
_cell.angle_beta   90.00
_cell.angle_gamma   90.00
#
_symmetry.space_group_name_H-M   'P 1'
#
loop_
_entity.id
_entity.type
_entity.pdbx_description
1 polymer ?
#
loop_
_entity_poly.entity_id
_entity_poly.type
_entity_poly.pdbx_seq_one_letter_code
_entity_poly.pdbx_strand_id
1 'polypeptide(L)'
;MLELLVANRGNVTEILQRERLTMILRRGRRIVARLEPAARELLARTSGLVQARYTGRVRGRITAVVELSYGPGLGTVRRAFHLRL
;
A
#
# COMPACT_ATOMS: atom_id res chain seq x y z
N MET A 1 -13.09 -1.08 4.56
CA MET A 1 -11.67 -1.42 4.75
C MET A 1 -11.04 -1.62 3.38
N LEU A 2 -9.75 -1.31 3.19
CA LEU A 2 -9.00 -1.65 1.98
C LEU A 2 -7.86 -2.60 2.36
N GLU A 3 -7.66 -3.62 1.54
CA GLU A 3 -6.65 -4.65 1.77
C GLU A 3 -5.69 -4.72 0.58
N LEU A 4 -4.42 -4.95 0.88
CA LEU A 4 -3.37 -5.12 -0.11
C LEU A 4 -2.58 -6.39 0.21
N LEU A 5 -2.46 -7.29 -0.76
CA LEU A 5 -1.55 -8.43 -0.67
C LEU A 5 -0.14 -7.98 -1.04
N VAL A 6 0.79 -8.17 -0.10
CA VAL A 6 2.21 -7.89 -0.29
C VAL A 6 2.99 -9.18 -0.20
N ALA A 7 3.93 -9.39 -1.12
CA ALA A 7 4.80 -10.56 -1.14
C ALA A 7 6.24 -10.17 -0.85
N ASN A 8 6.83 -10.72 0.21
CA ASN A 8 8.26 -10.68 0.42
C ASN A 8 8.90 -11.77 -0.46
N ARG A 9 9.51 -11.33 -1.57
CA ARG A 9 10.23 -12.21 -2.49
C ARG A 9 11.71 -12.36 -2.15
N GLY A 10 12.19 -11.66 -1.13
CA GLY A 10 13.57 -11.73 -0.64
C GLY A 10 13.84 -12.97 0.20
N ASN A 11 15.06 -13.05 0.73
CA ASN A 11 15.56 -14.11 1.60
C ASN A 11 15.65 -13.70 3.08
N VAL A 12 15.32 -12.44 3.40
CA VAL A 12 15.32 -11.90 4.77
C VAL A 12 13.90 -11.53 5.18
N THR A 13 13.61 -11.62 6.48
CA THR A 13 12.37 -11.10 7.04
C THR A 13 12.37 -9.57 6.95
N GLU A 14 11.26 -8.99 6.51
CA GLU A 14 11.10 -7.55 6.35
C GLU A 14 10.03 -7.00 7.29
N ILE A 15 10.31 -5.85 7.87
CA ILE A 15 9.32 -5.08 8.64
C ILE A 15 8.81 -3.98 7.72
N LEU A 16 7.57 -4.13 7.24
CA LEU A 16 6.85 -3.06 6.58
C LEU A 16 6.41 -2.05 7.63
N GLN A 17 7.25 -1.05 7.89
CA GLN A 17 6.89 0.06 8.76
C GLN A 17 5.80 0.92 8.11
N ARG A 18 5.01 1.62 8.94
CA ARG A 18 3.84 2.39 8.51
C ARG A 18 4.19 3.47 7.48
N GLU A 19 5.33 4.13 7.65
CA GLU A 19 5.87 5.17 6.79
C GLU A 19 6.46 4.64 5.47
N ARG A 20 6.73 3.33 5.38
CA ARG A 20 7.32 2.73 4.17
C ARG A 20 6.28 2.40 3.11
N LEU A 21 5.02 2.22 3.50
CA LEU A 21 3.95 1.81 2.60
C LEU A 21 2.81 2.81 2.63
N THR A 22 2.59 3.51 1.51
CA THR A 22 1.49 4.46 1.35
C THR A 22 0.56 4.03 0.23
N MET A 23 -0.75 4.04 0.48
CA MET A 23 -1.79 3.84 -0.51
C MET A 23 -2.53 5.16 -0.77
N ILE A 24 -2.29 5.74 -1.94
CA ILE A 24 -2.91 6.98 -2.40
C ILE A 24 -4.11 6.64 -3.29
N LEU A 25 -5.30 7.01 -2.87
CA LEU A 25 -6.50 6.86 -3.67
C LEU A 25 -6.73 8.14 -4.49
N ARG A 26 -6.90 7.99 -5.80
CA ARG A 26 -7.18 9.10 -6.72
C ARG A 26 -8.42 8.85 -7.57
N ARG A 27 -9.13 9.94 -7.88
CA ARG A 27 -10.17 10.00 -8.89
C ARG A 27 -9.74 11.02 -9.96
N GLY A 28 -9.28 10.52 -11.10
CA GLY A 28 -8.62 11.35 -12.10
C GLY A 28 -7.33 11.96 -11.55
N ARG A 29 -7.26 13.31 -11.51
CA ARG A 29 -6.15 14.08 -10.95
C ARG A 29 -6.30 14.40 -9.46
N ARG A 30 -7.47 14.16 -8.87
CA ARG A 30 -7.76 14.49 -7.46
C ARG A 30 -7.39 13.34 -6.54
N ILE A 31 -6.60 13.62 -5.51
CA ILE A 31 -6.38 12.69 -4.39
C ILE A 31 -7.60 12.74 -3.48
N VAL A 32 -8.18 11.57 -3.19
CA VAL A 32 -9.39 11.42 -2.37
C VAL A 32 -9.11 10.82 -1.00
N ALA A 33 -7.99 10.11 -0.84
CA ALA A 33 -7.46 9.68 0.46
C ALA A 33 -5.98 9.33 0.34
N ARG A 34 -5.25 9.45 1.45
CA ARG A 34 -3.95 8.83 1.66
C ARG A 34 -4.09 7.90 2.85
N LEU A 35 -3.71 6.65 2.67
CA LEU A 35 -3.89 5.59 3.65
C LEU A 35 -2.54 4.98 3.96
N GLU A 36 -2.25 4.85 5.24
CA GLU A 36 -1.05 4.19 5.76
C GLU A 36 -1.51 2.90 6.45
N PRO A 37 -1.18 1.73 5.88
CA PRO A 37 -1.46 0.47 6.54
C PRO A 37 -0.70 0.35 7.86
N ALA A 38 -1.23 -0.45 8.78
CA ALA A 38 -0.51 -0.77 10.01
C ALA A 38 0.81 -1.49 9.68
N ALA A 39 1.82 -1.30 10.55
CA ALA A 39 3.09 -1.98 10.40
C ALA A 39 2.89 -3.50 10.43
N ARG A 40 3.64 -4.23 9.61
CA ARG A 40 3.54 -5.69 9.53
C ARG A 40 4.89 -6.33 9.26
N GLU A 41 5.16 -7.40 9.99
CA GLU A 41 6.28 -8.30 9.70
C GLU A 41 5.90 -9.27 8.57
N LEU A 42 6.81 -9.43 7.61
CA LEU A 42 6.72 -10.37 6.49
C LEU A 42 7.94 -11.26 6.47
N LEU A 43 7.74 -12.54 6.79
CA LEU A 43 8.78 -13.55 6.70
C LEU A 43 9.30 -13.69 5.27
N ALA A 44 10.56 -14.09 5.13
CA ALA A 44 11.17 -14.36 3.83
C ALA A 44 10.32 -15.32 2.99
N ARG A 45 10.19 -15.05 1.68
CA ARG A 45 9.43 -15.87 0.72
C ARG A 45 7.93 -16.05 1.03
N THR A 46 7.35 -15.20 1.88
CA THR A 46 5.91 -15.26 2.22
C THR A 46 5.12 -14.10 1.62
N SER A 47 3.80 -14.22 1.68
CA SER A 47 2.88 -13.11 1.40
C SER A 47 2.02 -12.81 2.61
N GLY A 48 1.60 -11.56 2.75
CA GLY A 48 0.74 -11.11 3.84
C GLY A 48 -0.18 -9.97 3.41
N LEU A 49 -1.33 -9.89 4.08
CA LEU A 49 -2.30 -8.82 3.86
C LEU A 49 -1.97 -7.62 4.76
N VAL A 50 -1.93 -6.44 4.18
CA VAL A 50 -1.91 -5.20 4.96
C VAL A 50 -3.24 -4.49 4.78
N GLN A 51 -3.79 -4.01 5.88
CA GLN A 51 -5.10 -3.39 5.91
C GLN A 51 -4.95 -1.91 6.21
N ALA A 52 -5.70 -1.09 5.47
CA ALA A 52 -5.80 0.33 5.72
C ALA A 52 -7.27 0.77 5.83
N ARG A 53 -7.55 1.60 6.83
CA ARG A 53 -8.91 2.06 7.10
C ARG A 53 -9.27 3.20 6.14
N TYR A 54 -10.14 2.93 5.18
CA TYR A 54 -10.77 3.96 4.36
C TYR A 54 -12.03 4.51 5.04
N THR A 55 -12.02 5.80 5.38
CA THR A 55 -13.16 6.54 5.96
C THR A 55 -13.75 7.58 5.01
N GLY A 56 -13.27 7.62 3.76
CA GLY A 56 -13.75 8.57 2.76
C GLY A 56 -15.17 8.26 2.26
N ARG A 57 -15.81 9.27 1.68
CA ARG A 57 -17.18 9.18 1.13
C ARG A 57 -17.23 8.94 -0.38
N VAL A 58 -16.08 8.93 -1.05
CA VAL A 58 -16.03 8.79 -2.51
C VAL A 58 -16.29 7.33 -2.88
N ARG A 59 -17.30 7.12 -3.72
CA ARG A 59 -17.65 5.81 -4.28
C ARG A 59 -17.39 5.76 -5.79
N GLY A 60 -17.42 4.56 -6.36
CA GLY A 60 -17.24 4.32 -7.78
C GLY A 60 -15.79 4.04 -8.18
N ARG A 61 -15.49 4.20 -9.47
CA ARG A 61 -14.15 3.87 -10.02
C ARG A 61 -13.10 4.85 -9.50
N ILE A 62 -12.04 4.30 -8.93
CA ILE A 62 -10.86 5.02 -8.45
C ILE A 62 -9.59 4.28 -8.88
N THR A 63 -8.45 4.96 -8.79
CA THR A 63 -7.14 4.33 -8.88
C THR A 63 -6.48 4.36 -7.50
N ALA A 64 -6.04 3.22 -7.00
CA ALA A 64 -5.12 3.14 -5.88
C ALA A 64 -3.69 3.12 -6.40
N VAL A 65 -2.88 4.09 -5.98
CA VAL A 65 -1.44 4.11 -6.21
C VAL A 65 -0.77 3.67 -4.91
N VAL A 66 -0.03 2.57 -4.98
CA VAL A 66 0.72 2.01 -3.87
C VAL A 66 2.18 2.38 -4.06
N GLU A 67 2.76 3.00 -3.05
CA GLU A 67 4.16 3.40 -2.99
C GLU A 67 4.81 2.67 -1.81
N LEU A 68 5.87 1.91 -2.11
CA LEU A 68 6.68 1.18 -1.15
C LEU A 68 8.11 1.72 -1.19
N SER A 69 8.58 2.25 -0.08
CA SER A 69 9.95 2.72 0.12
C SER A 69 10.76 1.68 0.91
N TYR A 70 11.94 1.29 0.40
CA TYR A 70 12.82 0.35 1.10
C TYR A 70 13.71 1.02 2.16
N GLY A 71 13.62 2.35 2.30
CA GLY A 71 14.40 3.15 3.24
C GLY A 71 15.29 4.18 2.55
N PRO A 72 16.05 4.99 3.30
CA PRO A 72 16.89 6.03 2.74
C PRO A 72 17.91 5.46 1.74
N GLY A 73 17.93 5.99 0.52
CA GLY A 73 18.84 5.54 -0.55
C GLY A 73 18.49 4.21 -1.21
N LEU A 74 17.51 3.48 -0.69
CA LEU A 74 16.99 2.24 -1.25
C LEU A 74 15.68 2.58 -1.97
N GLY A 75 15.68 2.54 -3.30
CA GLY A 75 14.67 3.16 -4.16
C GLY A 75 13.20 2.82 -3.86
N THR A 76 12.28 3.48 -4.57
CA THR A 76 10.84 3.32 -4.34
C THR A 76 10.20 2.45 -5.41
N VAL A 77 9.37 1.49 -5.00
CA VAL A 77 8.50 0.74 -5.91
C VAL A 77 7.12 1.38 -5.93
N ARG A 78 6.62 1.63 -7.14
CA ARG A 78 5.30 2.21 -7.38
C ARG A 78 4.44 1.30 -8.25
N ARG A 79 3.20 1.05 -7.81
CA ARG A 79 2.20 0.26 -8.54
C ARG A 79 0.85 0.93 -8.50
N ALA A 80 0.07 0.78 -9.56
CA ALA A 80 -1.27 1.36 -9.68
C ALA A 80 -2.31 0.26 -9.94
N PHE A 81 -3.44 0.36 -9.25
CA PHE A 81 -4.54 -0.59 -9.31
C PHE A 81 -5.85 0.15 -9.55
N HIS A 82 -6.71 -0.39 -10.42
CA HIS A 82 -8.05 0.14 -10.63
C HIS A 82 -9.02 -0.59 -9.70
N LEU A 83 -9.77 0.17 -8.90
CA LEU A 83 -10.70 -0.35 -7.92
C LEU A 83 -12.07 0.32 -8.09
N ARG A 84 -13.12 -0.34 -7.60
CA ARG A 84 -14.44 0.26 -7.46
C ARG A 84 -14.82 0.21 -5.97
N LEU A 85 -15.05 1.38 -5.39
CA LEU A 85 -15.50 1.57 -3.99
C LEU A 85 -17.03 1.64 -3.89
#